data_AF-A0A484CNQ4-F1
#
_entry.id   AF-A0A484CNQ4-F1
#
_cell.length_a   1.000
_cell.length_b   1.000
_cell.length_c   1.000
_cell.angle_alpha   90.00
_cell.angle_beta   90.00
_cell.angle_gamma   90.00
#
_symmetry.space_group_name_H-M   'P 1'
#
loop_
_entity.id
_entity.type
_entity.pdbx_description
1 polymer ?
#
loop_
_entity_poly.entity_id
_entity_poly.type
_entity_poly.pdbx_seq_one_letter_code
_entity_poly.pdbx_strand_id
1 'polypeptide(L)'
;MAKLRKCLGCVCEGNAPLHEGKEVRFSFTKDTEFIYTEASGLTELQLKGLADRKENWTNIDDINRVFCCKRTDLSDYVQGHWKEDAFFAYQYLNGLNPMLIRRCSSLPHNFPVTDDMVFRHGQGSLRNEMENGNIFLCDYKLLDGVKANTINGKKQYLMAPLILLHKTPDDKLMPIAIQYDYDAWMPNTPISLQLPPPTTKGKTSEATMLQTFPDINATVQGMATMWLLSKQSSDFVPLGQYPEDHFIEKIPCKLIKAFQGELEVLSADIKARNERLEVPYTYMDPKKIENSVAI
;
A
#
# COMPACT_ATOMS: atom_id res chain seq x y z
N MET A 1 6.87 -1.44 -25.93
CA MET A 1 7.60 -1.98 -24.77
C MET A 1 8.12 -0.83 -23.93
N ALA A 2 7.90 -0.84 -22.62
CA ALA A 2 8.67 0.01 -21.72
C ALA A 2 10.13 -0.49 -21.69
N LYS A 3 11.10 0.42 -21.70
CA LYS A 3 12.50 0.05 -21.43
C LYS A 3 12.72 0.06 -19.92
N LEU A 4 13.06 -1.10 -19.36
CA LEU A 4 13.56 -1.16 -17.99
C LEU A 4 14.83 -0.28 -17.87
N ARG A 5 15.02 0.34 -16.71
CA ARG A 5 16.28 1.01 -16.39
C ARG A 5 17.38 -0.07 -16.27
N LYS A 6 18.63 0.29 -16.55
CA LYS A 6 19.76 -0.62 -16.34
C LYS A 6 19.99 -0.79 -14.83
N CYS A 7 20.09 -2.04 -14.37
CA CYS A 7 20.55 -2.38 -13.03
C CYS A 7 22.07 -2.56 -13.00
N LEU A 8 22.67 -2.75 -11.82
CA LEU A 8 24.05 -3.20 -11.71
C LEU A 8 24.22 -4.62 -12.26
N GLY A 9 25.40 -4.90 -12.83
CA GLY A 9 25.75 -6.21 -13.38
C GLY A 9 26.31 -7.17 -12.32
N CYS A 10 25.56 -7.43 -11.26
CA CYS A 10 25.92 -8.39 -10.21
C CYS A 10 25.49 -9.82 -10.60
N VAL A 11 26.25 -10.83 -10.15
CA VAL A 11 25.88 -12.25 -10.26
C VAL A 11 25.46 -12.76 -8.88
N CYS A 12 24.31 -13.40 -8.81
CA CYS A 12 23.77 -14.01 -7.59
C CYS A 12 23.72 -15.55 -7.77
N GLU A 13 24.19 -16.28 -6.77
CA GLU A 13 23.86 -17.71 -6.60
C GLU A 13 22.96 -17.84 -5.37
N GLY A 14 21.70 -18.23 -5.58
CA GLY A 14 20.68 -18.16 -4.54
C GLY A 14 20.35 -16.71 -4.14
N ASN A 15 19.99 -16.51 -2.87
CA ASN A 15 19.50 -15.22 -2.35
C ASN A 15 20.61 -14.21 -2.01
N ALA A 16 21.90 -14.53 -2.19
CA ALA A 16 23.01 -13.70 -1.71
C ALA A 16 23.84 -13.06 -2.86
N PRO A 17 24.09 -11.73 -2.85
CA PRO A 17 24.95 -11.07 -3.82
C PRO A 17 26.45 -11.30 -3.51
N LEU A 18 26.98 -12.42 -4.02
CA LEU A 18 28.36 -12.84 -3.76
C LEU A 18 29.43 -11.83 -4.24
N HIS A 19 29.14 -11.07 -5.30
CA HIS A 19 30.13 -10.27 -6.03
C HIS A 19 30.13 -8.76 -5.72
N GLU A 20 29.34 -8.29 -4.77
CA GLU A 20 29.31 -6.87 -4.41
C GLU A 20 30.52 -6.43 -3.59
N GLY A 21 30.98 -5.19 -3.81
CA GLY A 21 32.04 -4.60 -3.00
C GLY A 21 31.58 -4.46 -1.53
N LYS A 22 32.51 -4.56 -0.57
CA LYS A 22 32.16 -4.51 0.87
C LYS A 22 31.41 -3.24 1.28
N GLU A 23 31.60 -2.16 0.55
CA GLU A 23 31.01 -0.83 0.78
C GLU A 23 29.52 -0.72 0.37
N VAL A 24 28.98 -1.70 -0.39
CA VAL A 24 27.57 -1.66 -0.85
C VAL A 24 26.73 -2.86 -0.38
N ARG A 25 27.31 -3.74 0.44
CA ARG A 25 26.58 -4.84 1.09
C ARG A 25 25.82 -4.31 2.32
N PHE A 26 24.79 -5.04 2.76
CA PHE A 26 24.19 -4.82 4.08
C PHE A 26 25.22 -4.92 5.20
N SER A 27 24.97 -4.20 6.30
CA SER A 27 25.68 -4.41 7.55
C SER A 27 25.42 -5.82 8.09
N PHE A 28 26.32 -6.33 8.93
CA PHE A 28 26.09 -7.62 9.62
C PHE A 28 24.78 -7.62 10.43
N THR A 29 24.40 -6.48 11.00
CA THR A 29 23.15 -6.29 11.74
C THR A 29 21.94 -6.45 10.82
N LYS A 30 21.88 -5.70 9.71
CA LYS A 30 20.75 -5.70 8.77
C LYS A 30 20.59 -7.05 8.07
N ASP A 31 21.70 -7.68 7.65
CA ASP A 31 21.71 -9.03 7.09
C ASP A 31 21.17 -10.08 8.09
N THR A 32 21.67 -10.09 9.32
CA THR A 32 21.21 -10.99 10.38
C THR A 32 19.74 -10.76 10.73
N GLU A 33 19.29 -9.51 10.84
CA GLU A 33 17.90 -9.17 11.17
C GLU A 33 16.92 -9.52 10.05
N PHE A 34 17.31 -9.32 8.78
CA PHE A 34 16.50 -9.68 7.63
C PHE A 34 16.28 -11.20 7.59
N ILE A 35 17.37 -11.97 7.61
CA ILE A 35 17.33 -13.45 7.60
C ILE A 35 16.55 -13.99 8.79
N TYR A 36 16.75 -13.44 10.00
CA TYR A 36 16.00 -13.84 11.18
C TYR A 36 14.50 -13.53 11.06
N THR A 37 14.13 -12.38 10.47
CA THR A 37 12.74 -11.97 10.29
C THR A 37 12.03 -12.82 9.24
N GLU A 38 12.70 -13.16 8.14
CA GLU A 38 12.22 -14.12 7.13
C GLU A 38 12.01 -15.51 7.75
N ALA A 39 13.05 -16.08 8.38
CA ALA A 39 13.02 -17.44 8.93
C ALA A 39 11.98 -17.59 10.06
N SER A 40 11.87 -16.62 10.97
CA SER A 40 10.86 -16.63 12.04
C SER A 40 9.44 -16.43 11.48
N GLY A 41 9.27 -15.61 10.44
CA GLY A 41 8.01 -15.47 9.71
C GLY A 41 7.55 -16.78 9.07
N LEU A 42 8.42 -17.44 8.31
CA LEU A 42 8.10 -18.72 7.67
C LEU A 42 7.82 -19.83 8.69
N THR A 43 8.61 -19.91 9.75
CA THR A 43 8.42 -20.89 10.85
C THR A 43 7.09 -20.68 11.57
N GLU A 44 6.68 -19.43 11.82
CA GLU A 44 5.36 -19.13 12.40
C GLU A 44 4.21 -19.64 11.51
N LEU A 45 4.31 -19.45 10.20
CA LEU A 45 3.30 -19.90 9.23
C LEU A 45 3.26 -21.43 9.09
N GLN A 46 4.40 -22.11 9.23
CA GLN A 46 4.48 -23.57 9.26
C GLN A 46 3.89 -24.14 10.56
N LEU A 47 4.23 -23.56 11.72
CA LEU A 47 3.68 -23.97 13.02
C LEU A 47 2.16 -23.74 13.14
N LYS A 48 1.64 -22.69 12.50
CA LYS A 48 0.20 -22.44 12.35
C LYS A 48 -0.47 -23.35 11.30
N GLY A 49 0.30 -24.15 10.56
CA GLY A 49 -0.19 -25.01 9.49
C GLY A 49 -0.79 -24.27 8.30
N LEU A 50 -0.41 -22.99 8.07
CA LEU A 50 -0.99 -22.14 7.02
C LEU A 50 -0.13 -22.07 5.76
N ALA A 51 1.18 -22.31 5.87
CA ALA A 51 2.15 -22.16 4.78
C ALA A 51 1.86 -23.01 3.52
N ASP A 52 1.19 -24.17 3.68
CA ASP A 52 0.95 -25.14 2.61
C ASP A 52 -0.53 -25.25 2.18
N ARG A 53 -1.43 -24.45 2.77
CA ARG A 53 -2.89 -24.52 2.53
C ARG A 53 -3.29 -23.87 1.20
N LYS A 54 -3.75 -24.68 0.24
CA LYS A 54 -4.09 -24.28 -1.15
C LYS A 54 -5.59 -24.18 -1.41
N GLU A 55 -6.37 -24.23 -0.33
CA GLU A 55 -7.78 -23.93 -0.30
C GLU A 55 -8.05 -22.43 -0.07
N ASN A 56 -9.26 -22.02 -0.42
CA ASN A 56 -9.80 -20.69 -0.19
C ASN A 56 -10.17 -20.49 1.29
N TRP A 57 -10.26 -19.23 1.72
CA TRP A 57 -10.82 -18.88 3.03
C TRP A 57 -12.30 -19.27 3.14
N THR A 58 -12.70 -19.84 4.28
CA THR A 58 -14.10 -20.23 4.57
C THR A 58 -14.86 -19.20 5.40
N ASN A 59 -14.15 -18.30 6.08
CA ASN A 59 -14.67 -17.18 6.85
C ASN A 59 -13.68 -16.01 6.74
N ILE A 60 -14.18 -14.79 6.58
CA ILE A 60 -13.38 -13.57 6.54
C ILE A 60 -12.67 -13.29 7.88
N ASP A 61 -13.27 -13.70 9.01
CA ASP A 61 -12.69 -13.51 10.34
C ASP A 61 -11.44 -14.37 10.60
N ASP A 62 -11.22 -15.43 9.83
CA ASP A 62 -10.01 -16.25 9.96
C ASP A 62 -8.78 -15.58 9.34
N ILE A 63 -8.97 -14.66 8.37
CA ILE A 63 -7.90 -13.81 7.84
C ILE A 63 -7.34 -12.91 8.96
N ASN A 64 -8.22 -12.37 9.81
CA ASN A 64 -7.85 -11.52 10.95
C ASN A 64 -7.00 -12.28 11.99
N ARG A 65 -7.07 -13.61 12.04
CA ARG A 65 -6.38 -14.45 13.03
C ARG A 65 -4.95 -14.80 12.64
N VAL A 66 -4.55 -14.60 11.39
CA VAL A 66 -3.21 -14.96 10.89
C VAL A 66 -2.11 -14.30 11.71
N PHE A 67 -2.21 -13.00 11.99
CA PHE A 67 -1.17 -12.20 12.64
C PHE A 67 -1.51 -11.78 14.07
N CYS A 68 -2.09 -12.70 14.85
CA CYS A 68 -2.28 -12.52 16.30
C CYS A 68 -1.04 -12.05 17.08
N CYS A 69 0.17 -12.32 16.57
CA CYS A 69 1.46 -11.94 17.19
C CYS A 69 2.15 -10.72 16.56
N LYS A 70 1.59 -10.10 15.51
CA LYS A 70 2.22 -9.00 14.74
C LYS A 70 1.22 -7.87 14.45
N ARG A 71 0.40 -7.54 15.46
CA ARG A 71 -0.59 -6.46 15.44
C ARG A 71 0.06 -5.10 15.72
N THR A 72 -0.59 -4.05 15.24
CA THR A 72 -0.25 -2.64 15.42
C THR A 72 -1.54 -1.84 15.53
N ASP A 73 -1.52 -0.68 16.18
CA ASP A 73 -2.71 0.17 16.32
C ASP A 73 -3.37 0.49 14.96
N LEU A 74 -2.56 0.65 13.92
CA LEU A 74 -3.03 0.88 12.54
C LEU A 74 -3.62 -0.37 11.89
N SER A 75 -3.03 -1.56 12.05
CA SER A 75 -3.63 -2.80 11.51
C SER A 75 -4.96 -3.11 12.17
N ASP A 76 -5.08 -2.78 13.45
CA ASP A 76 -6.28 -2.98 14.24
C ASP A 76 -7.37 -1.96 13.87
N TYR A 77 -6.99 -0.71 13.58
CA TYR A 77 -7.87 0.27 12.98
C TYR A 77 -8.37 -0.20 11.60
N VAL A 78 -7.48 -0.65 10.70
CA VAL A 78 -7.84 -1.20 9.38
C VAL A 78 -8.81 -2.39 9.53
N GLN A 79 -8.58 -3.28 10.50
CA GLN A 79 -9.44 -4.43 10.77
C GLN A 79 -10.89 -4.00 11.11
N GLY A 80 -11.06 -2.90 11.84
CA GLY A 80 -12.38 -2.33 12.16
C GLY A 80 -13.05 -1.64 10.96
N HIS A 81 -12.30 -0.77 10.26
CA HIS A 81 -12.89 0.26 9.38
C HIS A 81 -12.77 -0.03 7.87
N TRP A 82 -12.19 -1.16 7.42
CA TRP A 82 -12.03 -1.45 5.98
C TRP A 82 -13.34 -1.50 5.17
N LYS A 83 -14.49 -1.71 5.83
CA LYS A 83 -15.82 -1.72 5.21
C LYS A 83 -16.41 -0.32 5.00
N GLU A 84 -15.74 0.73 5.45
CA GLU A 84 -16.26 2.09 5.42
C GLU A 84 -15.80 2.84 4.17
N ASP A 85 -16.76 3.35 3.40
CA ASP A 85 -16.52 4.16 2.20
C ASP A 85 -15.55 5.34 2.47
N ALA A 86 -15.68 6.00 3.62
CA ALA A 86 -14.80 7.08 4.04
C ALA A 86 -13.34 6.61 4.27
N PHE A 87 -13.14 5.43 4.86
CA PHE A 87 -11.81 4.87 5.08
C PHE A 87 -11.19 4.28 3.80
N PHE A 88 -12.01 3.73 2.90
CA PHE A 88 -11.59 3.36 1.55
C PHE A 88 -11.05 4.59 0.79
N ALA A 89 -11.78 5.71 0.80
CA ALA A 89 -11.32 6.94 0.17
C ALA A 89 -10.11 7.58 0.89
N TYR A 90 -10.06 7.56 2.22
CA TYR A 90 -8.94 8.07 3.03
C TYR A 90 -7.59 7.47 2.61
N GLN A 91 -7.57 6.19 2.25
CA GLN A 91 -6.36 5.49 1.82
C GLN A 91 -5.74 6.02 0.51
N TYR A 92 -6.51 6.71 -0.32
CA TYR A 92 -5.99 7.39 -1.53
C TYR A 92 -5.25 8.70 -1.23
N LEU A 93 -5.37 9.23 -0.01
CA LEU A 93 -4.61 10.40 0.47
C LEU A 93 -3.51 10.03 1.46
N ASN A 94 -3.80 9.08 2.36
CA ASN A 94 -2.99 8.82 3.57
C ASN A 94 -2.60 7.33 3.73
N GLY A 95 -2.97 6.46 2.79
CA GLY A 95 -2.67 5.02 2.83
C GLY A 95 -1.39 4.64 2.09
N LEU A 96 -1.31 3.38 1.63
CA LEU A 96 -0.10 2.78 1.05
C LEU A 96 0.31 3.35 -0.32
N ASN A 97 -0.60 3.95 -1.08
CA ASN A 97 -0.31 4.51 -2.40
C ASN A 97 -1.10 5.81 -2.68
N PRO A 98 -0.64 6.95 -2.13
CA PRO A 98 -1.28 8.25 -2.34
C PRO A 98 -0.92 8.90 -3.69
N MET A 99 -0.28 8.18 -4.61
CA MET A 99 0.32 8.74 -5.84
C MET A 99 -0.61 8.76 -7.06
N LEU A 100 -1.78 8.10 -6.99
CA LEU A 100 -2.69 7.93 -8.14
C LEU A 100 -3.87 8.92 -8.17
N ILE A 101 -4.19 9.55 -7.03
CA ILE A 101 -5.33 10.47 -6.94
C ILE A 101 -5.01 11.80 -7.62
N ARG A 102 -5.92 12.25 -8.49
CA ARG A 102 -5.83 13.55 -9.17
C ARG A 102 -7.19 14.22 -9.21
N ARG A 103 -7.21 15.56 -9.10
CA ARG A 103 -8.43 16.35 -9.31
C ARG A 103 -8.95 16.13 -10.74
N CYS A 104 -10.23 15.85 -10.86
CA CYS A 104 -10.91 15.56 -12.12
C CYS A 104 -11.65 16.82 -12.59
N SER A 105 -11.27 17.37 -13.74
CA SER A 105 -11.97 18.48 -14.40
C SER A 105 -12.87 18.03 -15.56
N SER A 106 -12.76 16.77 -15.98
CA SER A 106 -13.61 16.12 -16.96
C SER A 106 -13.49 14.59 -16.82
N LEU A 107 -14.62 13.89 -16.94
CA LEU A 107 -14.63 12.42 -16.92
C LEU A 107 -13.94 11.84 -18.17
N PRO A 108 -13.21 10.71 -18.05
CA PRO A 108 -12.77 9.94 -19.20
C PRO A 108 -13.95 9.50 -20.08
N HIS A 109 -13.78 9.53 -21.40
CA HIS A 109 -14.81 9.12 -22.37
C HIS A 109 -15.29 7.67 -22.18
N ASN A 110 -14.43 6.82 -21.59
CA ASN A 110 -14.73 5.43 -21.27
C ASN A 110 -15.27 5.23 -19.84
N PHE A 111 -15.61 6.30 -19.11
CA PHE A 111 -16.18 6.27 -17.75
C PHE A 111 -17.49 7.08 -17.68
N PRO A 112 -18.60 6.58 -18.25
CA PRO A 112 -19.85 7.33 -18.44
C PRO A 112 -20.70 7.40 -17.17
N VAL A 113 -20.15 7.97 -16.09
CA VAL A 113 -20.89 8.28 -14.86
C VAL A 113 -21.84 9.45 -15.12
N THR A 114 -23.09 9.34 -14.69
CA THR A 114 -24.09 10.42 -14.80
C THR A 114 -24.47 10.97 -13.43
N ASP A 115 -25.04 12.19 -13.42
CA ASP A 115 -25.47 12.85 -12.18
C ASP A 115 -26.45 11.98 -11.37
N ASP A 116 -27.39 11.28 -12.02
CA ASP A 116 -28.34 10.35 -11.38
C ASP A 116 -27.69 9.11 -10.73
N MET A 117 -26.45 8.75 -11.11
CA MET A 117 -25.72 7.64 -10.46
C MET A 117 -25.09 8.05 -9.13
N VAL A 118 -24.91 9.36 -8.91
CA VAL A 118 -24.11 9.92 -7.82
C VAL A 118 -24.98 10.74 -6.86
N PHE A 119 -25.83 11.61 -7.38
CA PHE A 119 -26.68 12.50 -6.60
C PHE A 119 -28.12 11.97 -6.57
N ARG A 120 -28.62 11.69 -5.36
CA ARG A 120 -30.02 11.29 -5.19
C ARG A 120 -30.93 12.45 -5.61
N HIS A 121 -31.99 12.14 -6.36
CA HIS A 121 -33.09 13.07 -6.68
C HIS A 121 -32.65 14.42 -7.28
N GLY A 122 -31.58 14.45 -8.08
CA GLY A 122 -31.10 15.67 -8.76
C GLY A 122 -30.49 16.73 -7.84
N GLN A 123 -30.03 16.37 -6.63
CA GLN A 123 -29.49 17.30 -5.63
C GLN A 123 -28.08 17.85 -5.93
N GLY A 124 -27.48 17.52 -7.08
CA GLY A 124 -26.14 17.98 -7.48
C GLY A 124 -25.86 17.69 -8.94
N SER A 125 -24.72 18.18 -9.44
CA SER A 125 -24.21 17.85 -10.78
C SER A 125 -22.71 17.65 -10.76
N LEU A 126 -22.23 16.58 -11.40
CA LEU A 126 -20.82 16.24 -11.49
C LEU A 126 -20.04 17.33 -12.20
N ARG A 127 -20.67 18.03 -13.16
CA ARG A 127 -20.06 19.18 -13.83
C ARG A 127 -19.70 20.28 -12.83
N ASN A 128 -20.66 20.69 -12.00
CA ASN A 128 -20.44 21.76 -11.03
C ASN A 128 -19.39 21.35 -10.00
N GLU A 129 -19.40 20.10 -9.54
CA GLU A 129 -18.41 19.61 -8.58
C GLU A 129 -17.00 19.41 -9.19
N MET A 130 -16.90 19.11 -10.49
CA MET A 130 -15.62 19.13 -11.23
C MET A 130 -15.10 20.57 -11.44
N GLU A 131 -15.98 21.53 -11.73
CA GLU A 131 -15.65 22.96 -11.89
C GLU A 131 -15.24 23.59 -10.53
N ASN A 132 -15.93 23.23 -9.44
CA ASN A 132 -15.56 23.56 -8.05
C ASN A 132 -14.25 22.87 -7.61
N GLY A 133 -13.86 21.78 -8.27
CA GLY A 133 -12.67 21.01 -7.98
C GLY A 133 -12.80 19.99 -6.84
N ASN A 134 -14.03 19.62 -6.48
CA ASN A 134 -14.36 18.64 -5.44
C ASN A 134 -14.33 17.19 -5.94
N ILE A 135 -14.27 16.95 -7.26
CA ILE A 135 -14.21 15.59 -7.83
C ILE A 135 -12.76 15.19 -8.09
N PHE A 136 -12.42 13.95 -7.76
CA PHE A 136 -11.11 13.33 -7.92
C PHE A 136 -11.25 11.98 -8.63
N LEU A 137 -10.21 11.57 -9.36
CA LEU A 137 -10.15 10.34 -10.13
C LEU A 137 -8.85 9.60 -9.83
N CYS A 138 -8.96 8.31 -9.53
CA CYS A 138 -7.84 7.37 -9.59
C CYS A 138 -8.01 6.50 -10.85
N ASP A 139 -6.93 6.39 -11.64
CA ASP A 139 -6.94 5.75 -12.96
C ASP A 139 -5.80 4.73 -13.04
N TYR A 140 -6.18 3.45 -13.08
CA TYR A 140 -5.26 2.31 -13.01
C TYR A 140 -4.96 1.70 -14.39
N LYS A 141 -5.18 2.44 -15.49
CA LYS A 141 -4.96 1.97 -16.87
C LYS A 141 -3.56 1.40 -17.16
N LEU A 142 -2.55 1.63 -16.31
CA LEU A 142 -1.24 0.96 -16.38
C LEU A 142 -1.30 -0.56 -16.14
N LEU A 143 -2.39 -1.08 -15.57
CA LEU A 143 -2.65 -2.52 -15.36
C LEU A 143 -3.41 -3.16 -16.54
N ASP A 144 -3.90 -2.37 -17.50
CA ASP A 144 -4.57 -2.88 -18.70
C ASP A 144 -3.63 -3.75 -19.54
N GLY A 145 -4.12 -4.90 -20.01
CA GLY A 145 -3.36 -5.91 -20.74
C GLY A 145 -2.23 -6.61 -19.95
N VAL A 146 -2.04 -6.32 -18.66
CA VAL A 146 -1.00 -6.99 -17.85
C VAL A 146 -1.35 -8.46 -17.64
N LYS A 147 -0.44 -9.35 -18.02
CA LYS A 147 -0.63 -10.80 -17.91
C LYS A 147 -0.67 -11.23 -16.43
N ALA A 148 -1.86 -11.59 -15.95
CA ALA A 148 -2.06 -12.18 -14.64
C ALA A 148 -1.30 -13.50 -14.42
N ASN A 149 -0.97 -13.78 -13.17
CA ASN A 149 -0.17 -14.93 -12.75
C ASN A 149 -1.01 -16.22 -12.63
N THR A 150 -0.34 -17.35 -12.33
CA THR A 150 -0.97 -18.61 -11.91
C THR A 150 -0.41 -19.00 -10.55
N ILE A 151 -1.27 -19.16 -9.54
CA ILE A 151 -0.89 -19.50 -8.15
C ILE A 151 -1.60 -20.81 -7.79
N ASN A 152 -0.90 -21.76 -7.17
CA ASN A 152 -1.41 -23.11 -6.85
C ASN A 152 -2.05 -23.85 -8.06
N GLY A 153 -1.62 -23.53 -9.30
CA GLY A 153 -2.22 -24.05 -10.54
C GLY A 153 -3.51 -23.33 -10.99
N LYS A 154 -4.04 -22.41 -10.17
CA LYS A 154 -5.24 -21.62 -10.45
C LYS A 154 -4.86 -20.31 -11.17
N LYS A 155 -5.51 -20.03 -12.29
CA LYS A 155 -5.34 -18.75 -13.00
C LYS A 155 -5.80 -17.60 -12.10
N GLN A 156 -4.96 -16.58 -11.93
CA GLN A 156 -5.32 -15.34 -11.26
C GLN A 156 -5.86 -14.31 -12.27
N TYR A 157 -6.45 -13.23 -11.76
CA TYR A 157 -6.97 -12.11 -12.52
C TYR A 157 -6.27 -10.82 -12.06
N LEU A 158 -5.83 -10.03 -13.05
CA LEU A 158 -5.29 -8.68 -12.89
C LEU A 158 -6.15 -7.71 -13.69
N MET A 159 -6.14 -6.46 -13.25
CA MET A 159 -7.37 -5.69 -13.19
C MET A 159 -7.07 -4.16 -13.23
N ALA A 160 -7.87 -3.28 -13.86
CA ALA A 160 -7.47 -1.88 -14.16
C ALA A 160 -8.59 -0.79 -14.00
N PRO A 161 -8.96 -0.41 -12.76
CA PRO A 161 -10.18 0.37 -12.49
C PRO A 161 -10.08 1.87 -12.72
N LEU A 162 -11.28 2.47 -12.82
CA LEU A 162 -11.51 3.91 -12.72
C LEU A 162 -12.38 4.19 -11.50
N ILE A 163 -11.85 4.96 -10.55
CA ILE A 163 -12.46 5.22 -9.23
C ILE A 163 -12.68 6.72 -9.09
N LEU A 164 -13.95 7.13 -9.01
CA LEU A 164 -14.37 8.51 -8.85
C LEU A 164 -14.68 8.79 -7.38
N LEU A 165 -14.03 9.82 -6.83
CA LEU A 165 -14.14 10.24 -5.44
C LEU A 165 -14.67 11.68 -5.39
N HIS A 166 -15.51 11.99 -4.40
CA HIS A 166 -16.06 13.32 -4.15
C HIS A 166 -15.63 13.83 -2.78
N LYS A 167 -15.16 15.07 -2.73
CA LYS A 167 -14.93 15.82 -1.50
C LYS A 167 -16.25 16.47 -1.06
N THR A 168 -16.78 16.04 0.07
CA THR A 168 -18.03 16.56 0.64
C THR A 168 -17.84 17.92 1.33
N PRO A 169 -18.93 18.66 1.64
CA PRO A 169 -18.86 19.92 2.36
C PRO A 169 -18.30 19.84 3.79
N ASP A 170 -18.26 18.64 4.40
CA ASP A 170 -17.61 18.37 5.70
C ASP A 170 -16.17 17.84 5.55
N ASP A 171 -15.50 18.23 4.46
CA ASP A 171 -14.09 17.94 4.11
C ASP A 171 -13.72 16.45 3.96
N LYS A 172 -14.68 15.52 4.03
CA LYS A 172 -14.45 14.09 3.80
C LYS A 172 -14.31 13.78 2.31
N LEU A 173 -13.47 12.80 1.99
CA LEU A 173 -13.41 12.20 0.66
C LEU A 173 -14.25 10.92 0.68
N MET A 174 -15.12 10.73 -0.32
CA MET A 174 -16.05 9.60 -0.42
C MET A 174 -16.01 8.98 -1.82
N PRO A 175 -16.05 7.64 -1.98
CA PRO A 175 -16.28 7.01 -3.28
C PRO A 175 -17.70 7.28 -3.76
N ILE A 176 -17.84 7.67 -5.03
CA ILE A 176 -19.15 7.95 -5.65
C ILE A 176 -19.43 7.11 -6.89
N ALA A 177 -18.40 6.65 -7.60
CA ALA A 177 -18.54 5.69 -8.68
C ALA A 177 -17.25 4.88 -8.85
N ILE A 178 -17.38 3.59 -9.18
CA ILE A 178 -16.27 2.75 -9.60
C ILE A 178 -16.68 2.03 -10.87
N GLN A 179 -15.90 2.19 -11.94
CA GLN A 179 -15.98 1.33 -13.12
C GLN A 179 -14.87 0.30 -13.05
N TYR A 180 -15.30 -0.95 -12.92
CA TYR A 180 -14.47 -2.13 -13.06
C TYR A 180 -14.43 -2.54 -14.53
N ASP A 181 -13.56 -1.92 -15.32
CA ASP A 181 -12.79 -2.74 -16.27
C ASP A 181 -11.71 -3.45 -15.44
N TYR A 182 -12.18 -4.30 -14.50
CA TYR A 182 -11.41 -4.86 -13.38
C TYR A 182 -10.94 -3.64 -12.43
N ASP A 183 -10.53 -3.49 -11.13
CA ASP A 183 -10.07 -4.09 -9.83
C ASP A 183 -10.73 -3.29 -8.64
N ALA A 184 -10.66 -3.54 -7.32
CA ALA A 184 -9.87 -4.42 -6.45
C ALA A 184 -10.54 -4.56 -5.06
N TRP A 185 -10.41 -5.71 -4.36
CA TRP A 185 -10.21 -5.80 -2.88
C TRP A 185 -10.09 -7.27 -2.37
N MET A 186 -9.62 -7.47 -1.12
CA MET A 186 -9.42 -8.82 -0.49
C MET A 186 -9.75 -8.93 1.01
N PRO A 187 -9.44 -7.94 1.86
CA PRO A 187 -10.49 -6.96 2.11
C PRO A 187 -9.97 -5.54 2.35
N ASN A 188 -8.64 -5.33 2.30
CA ASN A 188 -8.05 -3.99 2.30
C ASN A 188 -6.88 -3.82 1.30
N THR A 189 -6.27 -4.89 0.79
CA THR A 189 -5.41 -4.87 -0.43
C THR A 189 -5.19 -6.32 -0.92
N PRO A 190 -5.62 -6.71 -2.14
CA PRO A 190 -5.34 -8.03 -2.70
C PRO A 190 -3.93 -8.09 -3.29
N ILE A 191 -3.26 -9.23 -3.09
CA ILE A 191 -2.05 -9.61 -3.85
C ILE A 191 -2.38 -10.32 -5.17
N SER A 192 -3.61 -10.82 -5.31
CA SER A 192 -4.18 -11.50 -6.47
C SER A 192 -5.67 -11.75 -6.26
N LEU A 193 -6.38 -12.15 -7.32
CA LEU A 193 -7.78 -12.57 -7.29
C LEU A 193 -7.96 -13.84 -8.14
N GLN A 194 -8.80 -14.78 -7.68
CA GLN A 194 -9.02 -16.10 -8.30
C GLN A 194 -10.20 -16.16 -9.27
N LEU A 195 -11.10 -15.17 -9.23
CA LEU A 195 -12.26 -15.07 -10.12
C LEU A 195 -12.20 -13.76 -10.94
N PRO A 196 -12.80 -13.74 -12.16
CA PRO A 196 -12.99 -12.50 -12.90
C PRO A 196 -13.97 -11.55 -12.17
N PRO A 197 -13.94 -10.24 -12.45
CA PRO A 197 -14.81 -9.27 -11.81
C PRO A 197 -16.29 -9.50 -12.16
N PRO A 198 -17.23 -9.11 -11.29
CA PRO A 198 -18.66 -9.38 -11.47
C PRO A 198 -19.27 -8.56 -12.62
N THR A 199 -19.67 -9.23 -13.69
CA THR A 199 -20.31 -8.62 -14.87
C THR A 199 -21.82 -8.38 -14.72
N THR A 200 -22.39 -8.55 -13.51
CA THR A 200 -23.80 -8.22 -13.24
C THR A 200 -23.99 -7.80 -11.79
N LYS A 201 -24.65 -6.66 -11.54
CA LYS A 201 -25.05 -6.22 -10.20
C LYS A 201 -26.03 -7.25 -9.57
N GLY A 202 -26.02 -7.35 -8.24
CA GLY A 202 -26.94 -8.21 -7.48
C GLY A 202 -26.63 -9.71 -7.47
N LYS A 203 -25.49 -10.15 -8.05
CA LYS A 203 -25.07 -11.57 -8.02
C LYS A 203 -23.97 -11.88 -6.98
N THR A 204 -23.32 -10.86 -6.42
CA THR A 204 -22.24 -11.03 -5.45
C THR A 204 -22.79 -11.40 -4.07
N SER A 205 -22.15 -12.39 -3.43
CA SER A 205 -22.34 -12.78 -2.03
C SER A 205 -21.00 -12.94 -1.32
N GLU A 206 -21.01 -13.03 0.01
CA GLU A 206 -19.80 -13.32 0.81
C GLU A 206 -19.10 -14.61 0.36
N ALA A 207 -19.85 -15.64 -0.01
CA ALA A 207 -19.26 -16.87 -0.56
C ALA A 207 -18.52 -16.63 -1.89
N THR A 208 -19.08 -15.85 -2.82
CA THR A 208 -18.37 -15.50 -4.08
C THR A 208 -17.17 -14.58 -3.83
N MET A 209 -17.24 -13.75 -2.80
CA MET A 209 -16.15 -12.87 -2.38
C MET A 209 -14.97 -13.71 -1.85
N LEU A 210 -15.21 -14.62 -0.90
CA LEU A 210 -14.22 -15.59 -0.39
C LEU A 210 -13.67 -16.54 -1.48
N GLN A 211 -14.46 -16.85 -2.50
CA GLN A 211 -13.99 -17.57 -3.70
C GLN A 211 -13.11 -16.73 -4.62
N THR A 212 -13.29 -15.40 -4.63
CA THR A 212 -12.47 -14.45 -5.41
C THR A 212 -11.13 -14.18 -4.72
N PHE A 213 -11.08 -14.27 -3.39
CA PHE A 213 -9.86 -14.07 -2.61
C PHE A 213 -8.78 -15.13 -2.88
N PRO A 214 -7.48 -14.80 -2.78
CA PRO A 214 -6.37 -15.75 -2.91
C PRO A 214 -6.41 -16.83 -1.82
N ASP A 215 -5.74 -17.94 -2.10
CA ASP A 215 -5.66 -19.08 -1.17
C ASP A 215 -4.99 -18.70 0.15
N ILE A 216 -5.23 -19.53 1.18
CA ILE A 216 -4.68 -19.31 2.52
C ILE A 216 -3.16 -19.14 2.47
N ASN A 217 -2.43 -20.05 1.82
CA ASN A 217 -0.96 -19.96 1.72
C ASN A 217 -0.51 -18.67 1.02
N ALA A 218 -1.10 -18.33 -0.11
CA ALA A 218 -0.77 -17.13 -0.88
C ALA A 218 -1.01 -15.87 -0.03
N THR A 219 -2.15 -15.80 0.65
CA THR A 219 -2.52 -14.73 1.59
C THR A 219 -1.45 -14.55 2.66
N VAL A 220 -1.12 -15.61 3.41
CA VAL A 220 -0.22 -15.48 4.55
C VAL A 220 1.23 -15.22 4.14
N GLN A 221 1.67 -15.76 3.00
CA GLN A 221 3.00 -15.48 2.45
C GLN A 221 3.10 -14.01 2.02
N GLY A 222 2.15 -13.47 1.26
CA GLY A 222 2.16 -12.07 0.84
C GLY A 222 2.12 -11.08 2.02
N MET A 223 1.37 -11.41 3.08
CA MET A 223 1.37 -10.63 4.32
C MET A 223 2.69 -10.75 5.10
N ALA A 224 3.34 -11.92 5.11
CA ALA A 224 4.65 -12.10 5.74
C ALA A 224 5.76 -11.33 4.97
N THR A 225 5.72 -11.31 3.64
CA THR A 225 6.58 -10.46 2.81
C THR A 225 6.34 -8.98 3.11
N MET A 226 5.08 -8.54 3.21
CA MET A 226 4.76 -7.16 3.56
C MET A 226 5.28 -6.79 4.96
N TRP A 227 5.17 -7.69 5.95
CA TRP A 227 5.74 -7.48 7.28
C TRP A 227 7.27 -7.36 7.25
N LEU A 228 7.96 -8.26 6.52
CA LEU A 228 9.42 -8.23 6.36
C LEU A 228 9.88 -6.89 5.77
N LEU A 229 9.29 -6.47 4.64
CA LEU A 229 9.63 -5.24 3.94
C LEU A 229 9.16 -3.95 4.65
N SER A 230 8.30 -4.06 5.68
CA SER A 230 7.86 -2.94 6.51
C SER A 230 8.64 -2.83 7.83
N LYS A 231 9.52 -3.79 8.15
CA LYS A 231 10.25 -3.81 9.42
C LYS A 231 11.49 -2.93 9.34
N GLN A 232 11.49 -1.85 10.13
CA GLN A 232 12.68 -1.04 10.38
C GLN A 232 13.80 -1.90 11.02
N SER A 233 15.00 -1.87 10.42
CA SER A 233 16.22 -2.50 10.96
C SER A 233 16.78 -1.70 12.15
N SER A 234 17.46 -2.35 13.09
CA SER A 234 18.04 -1.63 14.25
C SER A 234 19.23 -0.72 13.92
N ASP A 235 19.83 -0.84 12.73
CA ASP A 235 20.85 0.07 12.18
C ASP A 235 20.28 1.20 11.29
N PHE A 236 18.96 1.43 11.35
CA PHE A 236 18.25 2.50 10.64
C PHE A 236 18.89 3.89 10.90
N VAL A 237 19.19 4.60 9.80
CA VAL A 237 19.67 5.98 9.83
C VAL A 237 18.52 6.92 9.42
N PRO A 238 18.01 7.80 10.30
CA PRO A 238 16.95 8.74 9.94
C PRO A 238 17.38 9.75 8.87
N LEU A 239 16.42 10.28 8.12
CA LEU A 239 16.64 11.34 7.12
C LEU A 239 17.45 12.51 7.72
N GLY A 240 18.50 12.94 7.02
CA GLY A 240 19.34 14.06 7.44
C GLY A 240 20.32 13.74 8.57
N GLN A 241 20.37 12.49 9.06
CA GLN A 241 21.44 12.02 9.94
C GLN A 241 22.57 11.41 9.11
N TYR A 242 23.80 11.80 9.43
CA TYR A 242 25.00 11.36 8.72
C TYR A 242 26.03 10.89 9.76
N PRO A 243 26.11 9.57 10.04
CA PRO A 243 27.11 9.00 10.95
C PRO A 243 28.55 9.23 10.48
N GLU A 244 28.76 9.34 9.17
CA GLU A 244 30.05 9.55 8.52
C GLU A 244 30.32 11.05 8.28
N ASP A 245 31.38 11.59 8.88
CA ASP A 245 31.89 12.96 8.66
C ASP A 245 32.56 13.12 7.28
N HIS A 246 31.79 12.95 6.20
CA HIS A 246 32.26 13.17 4.82
C HIS A 246 32.56 14.64 4.49
N PHE A 247 31.96 15.58 5.23
CA PHE A 247 32.23 17.01 5.13
C PHE A 247 32.71 17.54 6.48
N ILE A 248 33.89 18.16 6.48
CA ILE A 248 34.51 18.77 7.67
C ILE A 248 34.54 20.30 7.58
N GLU A 249 34.15 20.86 6.44
CA GLU A 249 34.20 22.28 6.16
C GLU A 249 33.01 23.03 6.78
N LYS A 250 33.33 24.17 7.42
CA LYS A 250 32.39 24.98 8.20
C LYS A 250 31.07 25.36 7.49
N ILE A 251 31.06 25.41 6.15
CA ILE A 251 29.85 25.76 5.38
C ILE A 251 28.91 24.54 5.23
N PRO A 252 29.33 23.40 4.62
CA PRO A 252 28.58 22.14 4.68
C PRO A 252 28.05 21.78 6.08
N CYS A 253 28.91 21.76 7.11
CA CYS A 253 28.49 21.39 8.46
C CYS A 253 27.44 22.36 9.05
N LYS A 254 27.42 23.63 8.63
CA LYS A 254 26.37 24.59 9.02
C LYS A 254 25.05 24.32 8.28
N LEU A 255 25.11 23.98 6.99
CA LEU A 255 23.92 23.66 6.20
C LEU A 255 23.26 22.37 6.68
N ILE A 256 24.05 21.33 6.97
CA ILE A 256 23.60 20.07 7.58
C ILE A 256 22.85 20.34 8.89
N LYS A 257 23.44 21.14 9.80
CA LYS A 257 22.80 21.50 11.08
C LYS A 257 21.54 22.35 10.94
N ALA A 258 21.45 23.19 9.92
CA ALA A 258 20.22 23.94 9.62
C ALA A 258 19.11 22.99 9.15
N PHE A 259 19.40 22.10 8.20
CA PHE A 259 18.47 21.09 7.69
C PHE A 259 18.00 20.14 8.81
N GLN A 260 18.91 19.68 9.67
CA GLN A 260 18.57 18.86 10.85
C GLN A 260 17.58 19.59 11.78
N GLY A 261 17.79 20.88 12.06
CA GLY A 261 16.85 21.69 12.85
C GLY A 261 15.48 21.87 12.20
N GLU A 262 15.43 22.03 10.87
CA GLU A 262 14.16 22.06 10.12
C GLU A 262 13.41 20.73 10.19
N LEU A 263 14.11 19.59 10.12
CA LEU A 263 13.52 18.26 10.29
C LEU A 263 13.05 17.99 11.74
N GLU A 264 13.74 18.51 12.76
CA GLU A 264 13.31 18.43 14.15
C GLU A 264 11.99 19.18 14.39
N VAL A 265 11.86 20.40 13.84
CA VAL A 265 10.63 21.19 13.89
C VAL A 265 9.49 20.47 13.14
N LEU A 266 9.74 20.00 11.92
CA LEU A 266 8.74 19.27 11.13
C LEU A 266 8.25 17.99 11.84
N SER A 267 9.16 17.24 12.49
CA SER A 267 8.80 16.06 13.29
C SER A 267 7.93 16.43 14.52
N ALA A 268 8.22 17.57 15.18
CA ALA A 268 7.40 18.07 16.28
C ALA A 268 6.00 18.51 15.82
N ASP A 269 5.89 19.22 14.70
CA ASP A 269 4.62 19.66 14.11
C ASP A 269 3.78 18.46 13.64
N ILE A 270 4.40 17.45 13.00
CA ILE A 270 3.73 16.20 12.61
C ILE A 270 3.19 15.47 13.84
N LYS A 271 3.94 15.41 14.95
CA LYS A 271 3.46 14.83 16.21
C LYS A 271 2.26 15.60 16.76
N ALA A 272 2.37 16.92 16.91
CA ALA A 272 1.32 17.77 17.47
C ALA A 272 0.04 17.80 16.61
N ARG A 273 0.16 17.64 15.29
CA ARG A 273 -0.97 17.39 14.38
C ARG A 273 -1.59 16.02 14.64
N ASN A 274 -0.78 14.97 14.72
CA ASN A 274 -1.23 13.59 14.87
C ASN A 274 -1.94 13.32 16.21
N GLU A 275 -1.64 14.07 17.27
CA GLU A 275 -2.38 14.05 18.54
C GLU A 275 -3.87 14.47 18.40
N ARG A 276 -4.29 14.97 17.23
CA ARG A 276 -5.68 15.34 16.90
C ARG A 276 -6.31 14.48 15.80
N LEU A 277 -5.61 13.45 15.32
CA LEU A 277 -6.08 12.56 14.26
C LEU A 277 -6.44 11.18 14.83
N GLU A 278 -7.62 10.70 14.45
CA GLU A 278 -8.08 9.33 14.71
C GLU A 278 -7.14 8.28 14.08
N VAL A 279 -6.57 8.59 12.91
CA VAL A 279 -5.52 7.79 12.26
C VAL A 279 -4.25 8.63 12.06
N PRO A 280 -3.24 8.51 12.95
CA PRO A 280 -1.98 9.23 12.86
C PRO A 280 -1.18 8.96 11.56
N TYR A 281 -1.09 9.95 10.67
CA TYR A 281 -0.22 9.86 9.49
C TYR A 281 1.26 10.06 9.88
N THR A 282 2.03 8.97 9.93
CA THR A 282 3.44 8.99 10.39
C THR A 282 4.46 8.61 9.32
N TYR A 283 4.06 8.23 8.10
CA TYR A 283 4.98 7.79 7.05
C TYR A 283 5.98 8.87 6.59
N MET A 284 5.64 10.15 6.76
CA MET A 284 6.50 11.30 6.40
C MET A 284 7.04 12.05 7.63
N ASP A 285 7.04 11.43 8.82
CA ASP A 285 7.81 11.95 9.96
C ASP A 285 9.31 11.75 9.67
N PRO A 286 10.16 12.80 9.69
CA PRO A 286 11.60 12.67 9.45
C PRO A 286 12.31 11.62 10.32
N LYS A 287 11.76 11.30 11.49
CA LYS A 287 12.30 10.25 12.38
C LYS A 287 11.94 8.81 11.97
N LYS A 288 11.08 8.65 10.95
CA LYS A 288 10.67 7.36 10.38
C LYS A 288 11.08 7.18 8.91
N ILE A 289 11.50 8.23 8.22
CA ILE A 289 12.09 8.15 6.88
C ILE A 289 13.56 7.71 7.02
N GLU A 290 13.96 6.62 6.35
CA GLU A 290 15.36 6.21 6.26
C GLU A 290 16.13 7.12 5.28
N ASN A 291 17.40 7.41 5.54
CA ASN A 291 18.22 8.31 4.74
C ASN A 291 18.58 7.72 3.34
N SER A 292 18.22 6.46 3.08
CA SER A 292 18.41 5.72 1.83
C SER A 292 17.29 4.69 1.64
N VAL A 293 17.32 3.92 0.54
CA VAL A 293 16.42 2.76 0.34
C VAL A 293 17.23 1.49 0.62
N ALA A 294 16.96 0.84 1.75
CA ALA A 294 17.80 -0.24 2.27
C ALA A 294 17.02 -1.30 3.07
N ILE A 295 15.89 -1.80 2.54
CA ILE A 295 15.09 -2.92 3.08
C ILE A 295 14.67 -3.87 1.96
#